data_AF-A0A1F3V4F1-F1
#
_entry.id   AF-A0A1F3V4F1-F1
#
_cell.length_a   1.000
_cell.length_b   1.000
_cell.length_c   1.000
_cell.angle_alpha   90.00
_cell.angle_beta   90.00
_cell.angle_gamma   90.00
#
_symmetry.space_group_name_H-M   'P 1'
#
loop_
_entity.id
_entity.type
_entity.pdbx_description
1 polymer ?
#
loop_
_entity_poly.entity_id
_entity_poly.type
_entity_poly.pdbx_seq_one_letter_code
_entity_poly.pdbx_strand_id
1 'polypeptide(L)'
;MARFFFTENYLEQLEKIKAFIFKSTDDIEKVTLFLNAHDETLVFISNNTKTPGVHPITGDQSWVFGDGRYRLFFVIIDEKNSSQIYLTHIIDNRQANLKIYPNNLISTYYEED
;
A
#
# COMPACT_ATOMS: atom_id res chain seq x y z
N MET A 1 8.49 6.48 19.18
CA MET A 1 7.34 6.55 18.25
C MET A 1 7.89 6.76 16.85
N ALA A 2 7.52 5.92 15.88
CA ALA A 2 8.03 6.05 14.53
C ALA A 2 7.44 7.29 13.84
N ARG A 3 8.24 7.94 12.98
CA ARG A 3 7.79 9.09 12.19
C ARG A 3 7.68 8.69 10.73
N PHE A 4 6.56 9.02 10.10
CA PHE A 4 6.33 8.75 8.69
C PHE A 4 6.76 9.94 7.83
N PHE A 5 7.43 9.64 6.72
CA PHE A 5 7.76 10.57 5.66
C PHE A 5 7.22 10.02 4.35
N PHE A 6 6.51 10.86 3.60
CA PHE A 6 5.88 10.50 2.35
C PHE A 6 6.71 11.06 1.20
N THR A 7 7.14 10.21 0.27
CA THR A 7 7.76 10.68 -0.97
C THR A 7 6.70 11.26 -1.92
N GLU A 8 7.12 12.11 -2.85
CA GLU A 8 6.21 12.65 -3.88
C GLU A 8 5.56 11.53 -4.70
N ASN A 9 6.36 10.55 -5.14
CA ASN A 9 5.85 9.38 -5.87
C ASN A 9 4.80 8.62 -5.06
N TYR A 10 5.03 8.41 -3.76
CA TYR A 10 4.05 7.77 -2.90
C TYR A 10 2.70 8.49 -2.90
N LEU A 11 2.71 9.82 -2.69
CA LEU A 11 1.50 10.63 -2.64
C LEU A 11 0.75 10.60 -3.98
N GLU A 12 1.47 10.71 -5.10
CA GLU A 12 0.86 10.61 -6.44
C GLU A 12 0.17 9.26 -6.67
N GLN A 13 0.79 8.16 -6.25
CA GLN A 13 0.21 6.83 -6.41
C GLN A 13 -0.99 6.61 -5.49
N LEU A 14 -0.94 7.13 -4.27
CA LEU A 14 -2.07 7.10 -3.34
C LEU A 14 -3.29 7.82 -3.94
N GLU A 15 -3.11 8.99 -4.55
CA GLU A 15 -4.19 9.71 -5.24
C GLU A 15 -4.73 8.92 -6.44
N LYS A 16 -3.85 8.31 -7.25
CA LYS A 16 -4.25 7.48 -8.40
C LYS A 16 -5.10 6.29 -7.96
N ILE A 17 -4.74 5.62 -6.86
CA ILE A 17 -5.50 4.48 -6.33
C ILE A 17 -6.88 4.95 -5.84
N LYS A 18 -6.95 6.02 -5.04
CA LYS A 18 -8.24 6.57 -4.58
C LYS A 18 -9.16 6.95 -5.75
N ALA A 19 -8.62 7.66 -6.73
CA ALA A 19 -9.36 8.04 -7.94
C ALA A 19 -9.82 6.81 -8.74
N PHE A 20 -8.99 5.77 -8.85
CA PHE A 20 -9.35 4.53 -9.53
C PHE A 20 -10.47 3.78 -8.81
N ILE A 21 -10.38 3.62 -7.47
CA ILE A 21 -11.44 3.00 -6.66
C ILE A 21 -12.75 3.74 -6.90
N PHE A 22 -12.77 5.05 -6.68
CA PHE A 22 -13.97 5.87 -6.85
C PHE A 22 -14.55 5.77 -8.26
N LYS A 23 -13.71 5.88 -9.30
CA LYS A 23 -14.15 5.75 -10.69
C LYS A 23 -14.71 4.37 -11.02
N SER A 24 -14.21 3.31 -10.38
CA SER A 24 -14.61 1.94 -10.65
C SER A 24 -15.87 1.50 -9.89
N THR A 25 -16.15 2.09 -8.74
CA THR A 25 -17.27 1.70 -7.88
C THR A 25 -18.37 2.76 -7.79
N ASP A 26 -18.06 4.02 -8.12
CA ASP A 26 -18.89 5.21 -7.85
C ASP A 26 -19.31 5.32 -6.37
N ASP A 27 -18.46 4.82 -5.48
CA ASP A 27 -18.75 4.66 -4.06
C ASP A 27 -17.60 5.21 -3.20
N ILE A 28 -17.89 6.27 -2.46
CA ILE A 28 -16.94 6.94 -1.55
C ILE A 28 -16.65 6.10 -0.30
N GLU A 29 -17.55 5.22 0.11
CA GLU A 29 -17.35 4.34 1.26
C GLU A 29 -16.23 3.34 0.96
N LYS A 30 -16.11 2.86 -0.28
CA LYS A 30 -14.98 2.00 -0.70
C LYS A 30 -13.63 2.73 -0.64
N VAL A 31 -13.60 4.03 -0.93
CA VAL A 31 -12.38 4.86 -0.77
C VAL A 31 -12.04 5.01 0.70
N THR A 32 -13.05 5.24 1.55
CA THR A 32 -12.88 5.36 3.01
C THR A 32 -12.36 4.05 3.61
N LEU A 33 -12.93 2.91 3.21
CA LEU A 33 -12.50 1.59 3.66
C LEU A 33 -11.03 1.33 3.30
N PHE A 34 -10.61 1.70 2.09
CA PHE A 34 -9.22 1.63 1.66
C PHE A 34 -8.30 2.49 2.55
N LEU A 35 -8.69 3.74 2.83
CA LEU A 35 -7.92 4.64 3.69
C LEU A 35 -7.80 4.14 5.13
N ASN A 36 -8.88 3.58 5.69
CA ASN A 36 -8.85 3.00 7.02
C ASN A 36 -7.88 1.80 7.09
N ALA A 37 -7.97 0.87 6.13
CA ALA A 37 -7.07 -0.28 6.06
C ALA A 37 -5.60 0.15 5.84
N HIS A 38 -5.39 1.21 5.07
CA HIS A 38 -4.08 1.82 4.88
C HIS A 38 -3.54 2.37 6.21
N ASP A 39 -4.32 3.15 6.95
CA ASP A 39 -3.88 3.77 8.21
C ASP A 39 -3.61 2.72 9.29
N GLU A 40 -4.45 1.69 9.40
CA GLU A 40 -4.22 0.52 10.25
C GLU A 40 -2.89 -0.17 9.91
N THR A 41 -2.57 -0.28 8.63
CA THR A 41 -1.30 -0.85 8.17
C THR A 41 -0.11 0.01 8.57
N LEU A 42 -0.22 1.34 8.48
CA LEU A 42 0.84 2.24 8.97
C LEU A 42 1.03 2.10 10.48
N VAL A 43 -0.05 2.04 11.26
CA VAL A 43 0.03 1.80 12.70
C VAL A 43 0.72 0.46 12.97
N PHE A 44 0.36 -0.60 12.25
CA PHE A 44 1.00 -1.90 12.37
C PHE A 44 2.51 -1.83 12.09
N ILE A 45 2.93 -1.24 10.97
CA ILE A 45 4.36 -1.10 10.62
C ILE A 45 5.11 -0.31 11.69
N SER A 46 4.51 0.77 12.20
CA SER A 46 5.12 1.62 13.23
C SER A 46 5.40 0.88 14.55
N ASN A 47 4.56 -0.10 14.89
CA ASN A 47 4.69 -0.92 16.08
C ASN A 47 5.57 -2.17 15.84
N ASN A 48 5.83 -2.53 14.59
CA ASN A 48 6.43 -3.79 14.20
C ASN A 48 7.58 -3.61 13.19
N THR A 49 8.44 -2.62 13.39
CA THR A 49 9.48 -2.20 12.41
C THR A 49 10.45 -3.30 11.95
N LYS A 50 10.59 -4.37 12.73
CA LYS A 50 11.47 -5.52 12.41
C LYS A 50 10.79 -6.65 11.65
N THR A 51 9.47 -6.59 11.48
CA THR A 51 8.68 -7.66 10.85
C THR A 51 8.81 -7.67 9.33
N PRO A 52 8.74 -6.52 8.63
CA PRO A 52 8.91 -6.51 7.18
C PRO A 52 10.34 -6.93 6.79
N GLY A 53 10.45 -7.96 5.96
CA GLY A 53 11.74 -8.38 5.40
C GLY A 53 12.30 -7.32 4.46
N VAL A 54 13.60 -7.04 4.58
CA VAL A 54 14.32 -6.15 3.66
C VAL A 54 14.58 -6.90 2.36
N HIS A 55 14.23 -6.30 1.22
CA HIS A 55 14.52 -6.87 -0.08
C HIS A 55 16.04 -6.88 -0.32
N PRO A 56 16.63 -8.03 -0.67
CA PRO A 56 18.08 -8.21 -0.65
C PRO A 56 18.83 -7.36 -1.68
N ILE A 57 18.16 -6.86 -2.71
CA ILE A 57 18.77 -6.10 -3.81
C ILE A 57 18.52 -4.60 -3.66
N THR A 58 17.29 -4.21 -3.35
CA THR A 58 16.83 -2.81 -3.37
C THR A 58 16.88 -2.16 -1.99
N GLY A 59 16.96 -2.96 -0.92
CA GLY A 59 17.04 -2.48 0.45
C GLY A 59 15.73 -1.92 1.01
N ASP A 60 14.65 -1.91 0.24
CA ASP A 60 13.32 -1.53 0.69
C ASP A 60 12.58 -2.72 1.32
N GLN A 61 11.61 -2.40 2.14
CA GLN A 61 10.66 -3.32 2.75
C GLN A 61 9.30 -3.14 2.08
N SER A 62 8.47 -4.18 2.14
CA SER A 62 7.09 -4.06 1.67
C SER A 62 6.11 -4.76 2.59
N TRP A 63 4.86 -4.28 2.57
CA TRP A 63 3.76 -4.88 3.30
C TRP A 63 2.50 -4.92 2.46
N VAL A 64 1.76 -6.03 2.53
CA VAL A 64 0.51 -6.23 1.81
C VAL A 64 -0.68 -5.95 2.71
N PHE A 65 -1.75 -5.36 2.15
CA PHE A 65 -2.99 -5.06 2.87
C PHE A 65 -4.19 -5.03 1.93
N GLY A 66 -5.40 -4.87 2.48
CA GLY A 66 -6.65 -4.93 1.72
C GLY A 66 -6.81 -6.27 1.00
N ASP A 67 -6.70 -7.35 1.77
CA ASP A 67 -6.73 -8.74 1.28
C ASP A 67 -5.71 -9.05 0.16
N GLY A 68 -4.49 -8.52 0.31
CA GLY A 68 -3.42 -8.72 -0.66
C GLY A 68 -3.56 -7.91 -1.96
N ARG A 69 -4.61 -7.10 -2.10
CA ARG A 69 -4.78 -6.21 -3.26
C ARG A 69 -3.73 -5.11 -3.30
N TYR A 70 -3.40 -4.51 -2.16
CA TYR A 70 -2.50 -3.36 -2.12
C TYR A 70 -1.15 -3.76 -1.51
N ARG A 71 -0.10 -3.07 -1.94
CA ARG A 71 1.25 -3.24 -1.35
C ARG A 71 1.90 -1.87 -1.14
N LEU A 72 2.36 -1.65 0.09
CA LEU A 72 3.22 -0.53 0.48
C LEU A 72 4.69 -0.93 0.30
N PHE A 73 5.50 0.02 -0.14
CA PHE A 73 6.95 -0.05 -0.16
C PHE A 73 7.52 1.08 0.68
N PHE A 74 8.51 0.76 1.51
CA PHE A 74 9.06 1.71 2.45
C PHE A 74 10.48 1.35 2.88
N VAL A 75 11.19 2.32 3.45
CA VAL A 75 12.50 2.13 4.06
C VAL A 75 12.41 2.56 5.52
N ILE A 76 12.91 1.71 6.42
CA ILE A 76 13.02 2.04 7.84
C ILE A 76 14.46 2.40 8.15
N ILE A 77 14.64 3.60 8.71
CA ILE A 77 15.92 4.07 9.24
C ILE A 77 15.79 4.11 10.77
N ASP A 78 16.47 3.19 11.43
CA ASP A 78 16.53 3.15 12.90
C ASP A 78 17.63 4.08 13.41
N GLU A 79 17.22 5.04 14.25
CA GLU A 79 18.09 5.88 15.07
C GLU A 79 18.05 5.39 16.53
N LYS A 80 19.02 5.81 17.35
CA LYS A 80 19.19 5.33 18.74
C LYS A 80 17.90 5.28 19.58
N ASN A 81 16.94 6.19 19.37
CA ASN A 81 15.70 6.29 20.13
C ASN A 81 14.43 6.43 19.26
N SER A 82 14.54 6.31 17.94
CA SER A 82 13.44 6.58 17.00
C SER A 82 13.62 5.80 15.70
N SER A 83 12.52 5.44 15.06
CA SER A 83 12.53 4.91 13.69
C SER A 83 11.89 5.95 12.76
N GLN A 84 12.53 6.20 11.63
CA GLN A 84 11.99 7.01 10.55
C GLN A 84 11.55 6.06 9.43
N ILE A 85 10.29 6.16 9.01
CA ILE A 85 9.69 5.30 8.01
C ILE A 85 9.40 6.14 6.77
N TYR A 86 10.11 5.87 5.69
CA TYR A 86 9.95 6.55 4.41
C TYR A 86 9.07 5.72 3.50
N LEU A 87 7.84 6.15 3.24
CA LEU A 87 6.96 5.51 2.26
C LEU A 87 7.38 5.94 0.85
N THR A 88 7.89 4.99 0.07
CA THR A 88 8.48 5.23 -1.25
C THR A 88 7.51 4.97 -2.39
N HIS A 89 6.63 3.98 -2.23
CA HIS A 89 5.66 3.59 -3.24
C HIS A 89 4.45 2.88 -2.63
N ILE A 90 3.30 2.98 -3.30
CA ILE A 90 2.14 2.12 -3.07
C ILE A 90 1.63 1.61 -4.42
N ILE A 91 1.19 0.36 -4.48
CA ILE A 91 0.60 -0.22 -5.69
C ILE A 91 -0.75 -0.86 -5.39
N ASP A 92 -1.63 -0.84 -6.39
CA ASP A 92 -2.80 -1.71 -6.48
C ASP A 92 -2.45 -2.86 -7.43
N ASN A 93 -2.27 -4.07 -6.88
CA ASN A 93 -1.93 -5.27 -7.64
C ASN A 93 -2.99 -5.59 -8.69
N ARG A 94 -4.27 -5.28 -8.42
CA ARG A 94 -5.36 -5.47 -9.40
C ARG A 94 -5.16 -4.53 -10.59
N GLN A 95 -4.87 -3.27 -10.34
CA GLN A 95 -4.61 -2.30 -11.41
C GLN A 95 -3.36 -2.65 -12.21
N ALA A 96 -2.28 -3.07 -11.53
CA ALA A 96 -1.05 -3.52 -12.18
C ALA A 96 -1.29 -4.76 -13.06
N ASN A 97 -2.05 -5.74 -12.56
CA ASN A 97 -2.39 -6.95 -13.30
C ASN A 97 -3.28 -6.66 -14.52
N LEU A 98 -4.31 -5.82 -14.39
CA LEU A 98 -5.18 -5.43 -15.52
C LEU A 98 -4.42 -4.72 -16.64
N LYS A 99 -3.36 -3.96 -16.31
CA LYS A 99 -2.51 -3.30 -17.32
C LYS A 99 -1.73 -4.31 -18.17
N ILE A 100 -1.25 -5.40 -17.56
CA ILE A 100 -0.42 -6.40 -18.23
C ILE A 100 -1.29 -7.47 -18.91
N TYR A 101 -2.38 -7.85 -18.26
CA TYR A 101 -3.28 -8.90 -18.70
C TYR A 101 -4.73 -8.39 -18.73
N PRO A 102 -5.09 -7.55 -19.71
CA PRO A 102 -6.41 -6.92 -19.78
C PRO A 102 -7.57 -7.92 -19.91
N ASN A 103 -7.28 -9.11 -20.45
CA ASN A 103 -8.27 -10.19 -20.63
C ASN A 103 -8.27 -11.21 -19.48
N ASN A 104 -7.33 -11.10 -18.54
CA ASN A 104 -7.20 -12.03 -17.43
C ASN A 104 -8.01 -11.49 -16.25
N LEU A 105 -9.33 -11.48 -16.44
CA LEU A 105 -10.32 -11.31 -15.38
C LEU A 105 -10.32 -12.60 -14.57
N ILE A 106 -9.28 -12.84 -13.77
CA ILE A 106 -9.25 -13.99 -12.87
C ILE A 106 -10.48 -13.83 -11.96
N SER A 107 -11.40 -14.78 -12.03
CA SER A 107 -12.72 -14.73 -11.38
C SER A 107 -12.64 -14.54 -9.86
N THR A 108 -11.50 -14.80 -9.23
CA THR A 108 -11.28 -14.56 -7.79
C THR A 108 -11.15 -13.09 -7.37
N TYR A 109 -11.15 -12.12 -8.30
CA TYR A 109 -11.14 -10.68 -7.95
C TYR A 109 -12.52 -10.01 -7.92
N TYR A 110 -13.57 -10.78 -8.20
CA TYR A 110 -14.95 -10.41 -7.92
C TYR A 110 -15.39 -11.31 -6.77
N GLU A 111 -15.05 -10.96 -5.54
CA GLU A 111 -15.87 -11.40 -4.44
C GLU A 111 -17.23 -10.72 -4.63
N GLU A 112 -18.20 -11.50 -5.12
CA GLU A 112 -19.61 -11.26 -4.85
C GLU A 112 -19.80 -11.48 -3.34
N ASP A 113 -19.82 -10.39 -2.58
CA ASP A 113 -20.82 -10.03 -1.55
C ASP A 113 -20.38 -8.79 -0.74
#